data_AF-A0A9J6MUS8-F1
#
_entry.id   AF-A0A9J6MUS8-F1
#
_cell.length_a   1.000
_cell.length_b   1.000
_cell.length_c   1.000
_cell.angle_alpha   90.00
_cell.angle_beta   90.00
_cell.angle_gamma   90.00
#
_symmetry.space_group_name_H-M   'P 1'
#
loop_
_entity.id
_entity.type
_entity.pdbx_description
1 polymer ?
#
loop_
_entity_poly.entity_id
_entity_poly.type
_entity_poly.pdbx_seq_one_letter_code
_entity_poly.pdbx_strand_id
1 'polypeptide(L)'
;TPKEMTKDDIAATIEAFKKGAERVKKAGFDVIEIHGAHGYLINEFLSPLSNKRTDEYGGSAENRYRFLREVIDAVKTVWDGPLFVRVSAHDYHEDGLTPEDYITFGNWMKKQGVDLIDVSSGAVVPARIDVYPGYQVKYSEAIKYGADIPTGAVGLITSPLHAEEILQNERADLIFLARELLRDPYWPRKAAKELGVSIDGPKQYERGWV
;
A
#
# COMPACT_ATOMS: atom_id res chain seq x y z
N THR A 1 -9.18 -8.59 -23.75
CA THR A 1 -9.31 -9.72 -22.81
C THR A 1 -7.93 -10.24 -22.48
N PRO A 2 -7.53 -10.31 -21.20
CA PRO A 2 -6.26 -10.88 -20.79
C PRO A 2 -6.26 -12.41 -20.95
N LYS A 3 -5.07 -13.02 -21.00
CA LYS A 3 -4.91 -14.48 -20.88
C LYS A 3 -5.16 -14.88 -19.42
N GLU A 4 -6.02 -15.86 -19.18
CA GLU A 4 -6.14 -16.47 -17.84
C GLU A 4 -4.85 -17.22 -17.50
N MET A 5 -4.21 -16.86 -16.38
CA MET A 5 -2.95 -17.46 -15.96
C MET A 5 -3.14 -18.95 -15.61
N THR A 6 -2.22 -19.77 -16.11
CA THR A 6 -2.06 -21.15 -15.67
C THR A 6 -1.33 -21.20 -14.32
N LYS A 7 -1.30 -22.38 -13.67
CA LYS A 7 -0.51 -22.56 -12.44
C LYS A 7 0.98 -22.31 -12.67
N ASP A 8 1.48 -22.65 -13.85
CA ASP A 8 2.87 -22.37 -14.24
C ASP A 8 3.12 -20.87 -14.41
N ASP A 9 2.17 -20.13 -15.01
CA ASP A 9 2.26 -18.66 -15.11
C ASP A 9 2.27 -18.02 -13.70
N ILE A 10 1.44 -18.53 -12.77
CA ILE A 10 1.38 -18.07 -11.37
C ILE A 10 2.71 -18.32 -10.66
N ALA A 11 3.23 -19.55 -10.73
CA ALA A 11 4.50 -19.92 -10.12
C ALA A 11 5.69 -19.11 -10.69
N ALA A 12 5.73 -18.91 -12.02
CA ALA A 12 6.77 -18.11 -12.65
C ALA A 12 6.70 -16.63 -12.22
N THR A 13 5.49 -16.11 -11.99
CA THR A 13 5.29 -14.73 -11.52
C THR A 13 5.72 -14.57 -10.06
N ILE A 14 5.39 -15.51 -9.18
CA ILE A 14 5.87 -15.51 -7.79
C ILE A 14 7.41 -15.54 -7.75
N GLU A 15 8.03 -16.40 -8.56
CA GLU A 15 9.50 -16.44 -8.68
C GLU A 15 10.08 -15.13 -9.23
N ALA A 16 9.36 -14.44 -10.11
CA ALA A 16 9.76 -13.11 -10.60
C ALA A 16 9.78 -12.06 -9.48
N PHE A 17 8.79 -12.07 -8.57
CA PHE A 17 8.79 -11.21 -7.37
C PHE A 17 9.97 -11.51 -6.45
N LYS A 18 10.24 -12.80 -6.17
CA LYS A 18 11.41 -13.20 -5.38
C LYS A 18 12.73 -12.73 -5.98
N LYS A 19 12.94 -12.98 -7.29
CA LYS A 19 14.13 -12.48 -8.00
C LYS A 19 14.19 -10.95 -8.02
N GLY A 20 13.04 -10.27 -8.01
CA GLY A 20 12.95 -8.82 -7.83
C GLY A 20 13.53 -8.40 -6.48
N ALA A 21 13.06 -9.02 -5.39
CA ALA A 21 13.53 -8.76 -4.04
C ALA A 21 15.04 -9.05 -3.87
N GLU A 22 15.58 -10.13 -4.46
CA GLU A 22 17.02 -10.41 -4.46
C GLU A 22 17.84 -9.27 -5.10
N ARG A 23 17.35 -8.72 -6.21
CA ARG A 23 18.01 -7.59 -6.90
C ARG A 23 17.93 -6.32 -6.07
N VAL A 24 16.77 -6.05 -5.45
CA VAL A 24 16.56 -4.90 -4.58
C VAL A 24 17.49 -4.96 -3.37
N LYS A 25 17.62 -6.13 -2.73
CA LYS A 25 18.58 -6.38 -1.65
C LYS A 25 20.02 -6.13 -2.09
N LYS A 26 20.42 -6.66 -3.25
CA LYS A 26 21.76 -6.45 -3.81
C LYS A 26 22.05 -4.97 -4.14
N ALA A 27 21.02 -4.23 -4.54
CA ALA A 27 21.14 -2.80 -4.85
C ALA A 27 21.18 -1.91 -3.59
N GLY A 28 20.94 -2.46 -2.39
CA GLY A 28 21.05 -1.74 -1.13
C GLY A 28 19.85 -0.84 -0.80
N PHE A 29 18.65 -1.18 -1.28
CA PHE A 29 17.43 -0.53 -0.80
C PHE A 29 17.12 -0.94 0.64
N ASP A 30 16.48 -0.04 1.39
CA ASP A 30 16.11 -0.26 2.79
C ASP A 30 14.70 -0.84 2.98
N VAL A 31 13.80 -0.66 2.00
CA VAL A 31 12.39 -1.08 2.09
C VAL A 31 11.97 -1.71 0.76
N ILE A 32 11.16 -2.77 0.84
CA ILE A 32 10.41 -3.32 -0.31
C ILE A 32 8.94 -3.03 -0.11
N GLU A 33 8.25 -2.56 -1.16
CA GLU A 33 6.79 -2.52 -1.21
C GLU A 33 6.28 -3.46 -2.31
N ILE A 34 5.37 -4.37 -1.95
CA ILE A 34 4.62 -5.18 -2.91
C ILE A 34 3.39 -4.40 -3.36
N HIS A 35 3.23 -4.21 -4.67
CA HIS A 35 2.08 -3.51 -5.22
C HIS A 35 0.88 -4.46 -5.40
N GLY A 36 0.00 -4.50 -4.40
CA GLY A 36 -1.26 -5.26 -4.36
C GLY A 36 -2.52 -4.44 -4.62
N ALA A 37 -2.42 -3.38 -5.41
CA ALA A 37 -3.45 -2.34 -5.52
C ALA A 37 -3.73 -1.93 -6.96
N HIS A 38 -4.62 -0.95 -7.11
CA HIS A 38 -4.90 -0.18 -8.33
C HIS A 38 -5.27 -1.01 -9.56
N GLY A 39 -5.93 -2.15 -9.36
CA GLY A 39 -6.36 -3.00 -10.46
C GLY A 39 -5.23 -3.67 -11.22
N TYR A 40 -4.01 -3.71 -10.68
CA TYR A 40 -2.92 -4.51 -11.24
C TYR A 40 -3.02 -5.96 -10.77
N LEU A 41 -2.15 -6.81 -11.34
CA LEU A 41 -2.21 -8.26 -11.22
C LEU A 41 -2.55 -8.82 -9.84
N ILE A 42 -1.86 -8.40 -8.78
CA ILE A 42 -2.18 -8.89 -7.42
C ILE A 42 -3.58 -8.44 -6.99
N ASN A 43 -3.95 -7.18 -7.21
CA ASN A 43 -5.31 -6.69 -6.93
C ASN A 43 -6.35 -7.42 -7.79
N GLU A 44 -6.02 -7.79 -9.03
CA GLU A 44 -6.90 -8.55 -9.91
C GLU A 44 -7.22 -9.93 -9.31
N PHE A 45 -6.27 -10.58 -8.63
CA PHE A 45 -6.53 -11.83 -7.88
C PHE A 45 -7.38 -11.58 -6.64
N LEU A 46 -7.15 -10.49 -5.90
CA LEU A 46 -7.87 -10.18 -4.66
C LEU A 46 -9.34 -9.87 -4.90
N SER A 47 -9.65 -9.04 -5.91
CA SER A 47 -11.01 -8.57 -6.15
C SER A 47 -11.86 -9.64 -6.84
N PRO A 48 -13.08 -9.92 -6.34
CA PRO A 48 -14.02 -10.80 -7.03
C PRO A 48 -14.54 -10.19 -8.35
N LEU A 49 -14.34 -8.89 -8.60
CA LEU A 49 -14.77 -8.24 -9.85
C LEU A 49 -13.96 -8.72 -11.05
N SER A 50 -12.65 -8.93 -10.84
CA SER A 50 -11.69 -9.41 -11.84
C SER A 50 -11.44 -10.91 -11.75
N ASN A 51 -11.34 -11.46 -10.53
CA ASN A 51 -11.05 -12.88 -10.32
C ASN A 51 -12.32 -13.74 -10.37
N LYS A 52 -12.57 -14.34 -11.53
CA LYS A 52 -13.67 -15.29 -11.77
C LYS A 52 -13.20 -16.75 -11.78
N ARG A 53 -11.99 -17.03 -11.30
CA ARG A 53 -11.44 -18.39 -11.27
C ARG A 53 -12.25 -19.29 -10.35
N THR A 54 -12.30 -20.57 -10.70
CA THR A 54 -12.98 -21.62 -9.94
C THR A 54 -12.02 -22.63 -9.29
N ASP A 55 -10.72 -22.42 -9.47
CA ASP A 55 -9.66 -23.22 -8.85
C ASP A 55 -9.26 -22.67 -7.46
N GLU A 56 -8.15 -23.17 -6.91
CA GLU A 56 -7.69 -22.76 -5.58
C GLU A 56 -7.26 -21.28 -5.47
N TYR A 57 -7.21 -20.54 -6.57
CA TYR A 57 -6.88 -19.12 -6.59
C TYR A 57 -8.11 -18.21 -6.75
N GLY A 58 -9.35 -18.74 -6.78
CA GLY A 58 -10.59 -17.95 -6.86
C GLY A 58 -11.74 -18.48 -6.00
N GLY A 59 -12.89 -17.80 -6.08
CA GLY A 59 -14.10 -18.15 -5.33
C GLY A 59 -14.14 -17.57 -3.92
N SER A 60 -13.38 -18.11 -2.97
CA SER A 60 -13.36 -17.64 -1.57
C SER A 60 -12.35 -16.52 -1.32
N ALA A 61 -12.48 -15.82 -0.20
CA ALA A 61 -11.52 -14.79 0.22
C ALA A 61 -10.10 -15.37 0.41
N GLU A 62 -9.98 -16.55 1.01
CA GLU A 62 -8.70 -17.25 1.20
C GLU A 62 -8.05 -17.62 -0.14
N ASN A 63 -8.84 -18.10 -1.10
CA ASN A 63 -8.35 -18.47 -2.41
C ASN A 63 -7.89 -17.24 -3.21
N ARG A 64 -8.67 -16.15 -3.19
CA ARG A 64 -8.29 -14.88 -3.83
C ARG A 64 -7.02 -14.28 -3.22
N TYR A 65 -6.85 -14.40 -1.91
CA TYR A 65 -5.65 -13.97 -1.20
C TYR A 65 -4.42 -14.86 -1.45
N ARG A 66 -4.61 -16.12 -1.87
CA ARG A 66 -3.52 -17.11 -2.02
C ARG A 66 -2.35 -16.60 -2.86
N PHE A 67 -2.63 -15.89 -3.95
CA PHE A 67 -1.57 -15.35 -4.79
C PHE A 67 -0.70 -14.31 -4.05
N LEU A 68 -1.32 -13.35 -3.35
CA LEU A 68 -0.59 -12.39 -2.53
C LEU A 68 0.18 -13.10 -1.40
N ARG A 69 -0.44 -14.09 -0.76
CA ARG A 69 0.21 -14.92 0.28
C ARG A 69 1.51 -15.51 -0.23
N GLU A 70 1.47 -16.19 -1.37
CA GLU A 70 2.61 -16.86 -1.96
C GLU A 70 3.70 -15.87 -2.43
N VAL A 71 3.32 -14.68 -2.92
CA VAL A 71 4.26 -13.61 -3.23
C VAL A 71 4.97 -13.09 -1.97
N ILE A 72 4.24 -12.83 -0.88
CA ILE A 72 4.81 -12.38 0.40
C ILE A 72 5.79 -13.44 0.93
N ASP A 73 5.37 -14.71 0.96
CA ASP A 73 6.19 -15.82 1.45
C ASP A 73 7.49 -15.93 0.63
N ALA A 74 7.39 -15.88 -0.70
CA ALA A 74 8.56 -15.96 -1.57
C ALA A 74 9.52 -14.78 -1.37
N VAL A 75 9.01 -13.55 -1.24
CA VAL A 75 9.84 -12.37 -0.95
C VAL A 75 10.53 -12.49 0.41
N LYS A 76 9.82 -12.93 1.46
CA LYS A 76 10.39 -13.10 2.81
C LYS A 76 11.49 -14.17 2.89
N THR A 77 11.58 -15.10 1.93
CA THR A 77 12.70 -16.07 1.89
C THR A 77 14.06 -15.42 1.56
N VAL A 78 14.05 -14.23 0.95
CA VAL A 78 15.27 -13.53 0.49
C VAL A 78 15.43 -12.13 1.09
N TRP A 79 14.36 -11.58 1.65
CA TRP A 79 14.28 -10.24 2.22
C TRP A 79 13.83 -10.27 3.69
N ASP A 80 14.66 -9.71 4.55
CA ASP A 80 14.52 -9.65 6.00
C ASP A 80 14.30 -8.22 6.55
N GLY A 81 14.37 -7.21 5.69
CA GLY A 81 14.07 -5.82 6.05
C GLY A 81 12.56 -5.50 6.07
N PRO A 82 12.20 -4.22 6.28
CA PRO A 82 10.82 -3.76 6.21
C PRO A 82 10.14 -4.14 4.89
N LEU A 83 8.98 -4.76 5.00
CA LEU A 83 8.14 -5.16 3.87
C LEU A 83 6.78 -4.48 3.97
N PHE A 84 6.49 -3.63 2.99
CA PHE A 84 5.20 -2.99 2.83
C PHE A 84 4.34 -3.75 1.82
N VAL A 85 3.03 -3.66 1.97
CA VAL A 85 2.07 -4.06 0.93
C VAL A 85 1.11 -2.91 0.67
N ARG A 86 1.07 -2.46 -0.58
CA ARG A 86 0.10 -1.46 -1.01
C ARG A 86 -1.20 -2.12 -1.44
N VAL A 87 -2.34 -1.64 -0.95
CA VAL A 87 -3.66 -2.22 -1.24
C VAL A 87 -4.66 -1.19 -1.79
N SER A 88 -5.67 -1.68 -2.51
CA SER A 88 -6.87 -0.91 -2.86
C SER A 88 -7.99 -1.28 -1.89
N ALA A 89 -8.09 -0.59 -0.75
CA ALA A 89 -8.99 -0.94 0.35
C ALA A 89 -10.50 -0.84 0.04
N HIS A 90 -10.87 -0.34 -1.13
CA HIS A 90 -12.27 -0.23 -1.57
C HIS A 90 -12.31 -0.26 -3.10
N ASP A 91 -13.10 -1.16 -3.68
CA ASP A 91 -13.22 -1.30 -5.15
C ASP A 91 -14.21 -0.30 -5.78
N TYR A 92 -15.07 0.31 -4.97
CA TYR A 92 -16.12 1.26 -5.40
C TYR A 92 -17.21 0.62 -6.26
N HIS A 93 -17.56 -0.62 -5.92
CA HIS A 93 -18.59 -1.42 -6.58
C HIS A 93 -19.33 -2.26 -5.53
N GLU A 94 -20.62 -2.52 -5.75
CA GLU A 94 -21.46 -3.29 -4.81
C GLU A 94 -20.97 -4.74 -4.61
N ASP A 95 -20.54 -5.39 -5.69
CA ASP A 95 -19.92 -6.73 -5.65
C ASP A 95 -18.41 -6.71 -5.38
N GLY A 96 -17.83 -5.56 -5.03
CA GLY A 96 -16.39 -5.37 -4.85
C GLY A 96 -15.91 -5.56 -3.42
N LEU A 97 -14.60 -5.45 -3.22
CA LEU A 97 -14.00 -5.46 -1.88
C LEU A 97 -14.24 -4.14 -1.14
N THR A 98 -14.40 -4.25 0.18
CA THR A 98 -14.52 -3.12 1.12
C THR A 98 -13.40 -3.14 2.18
N PRO A 99 -13.26 -2.10 3.02
CA PRO A 99 -12.24 -2.06 4.06
C PRO A 99 -12.31 -3.23 5.03
N GLU A 100 -13.51 -3.76 5.29
CA GLU A 100 -13.74 -4.93 6.15
C GLU A 100 -13.07 -6.20 5.62
N ASP A 101 -13.07 -6.41 4.29
CA ASP A 101 -12.33 -7.50 3.66
C ASP A 101 -10.82 -7.33 3.88
N TYR A 102 -10.33 -6.10 3.76
CA TYR A 102 -8.92 -5.78 3.96
C TYR A 102 -8.47 -5.78 5.41
N ILE A 103 -9.37 -5.69 6.39
CA ILE A 103 -9.07 -6.01 7.79
C ILE A 103 -8.71 -7.50 7.91
N THR A 104 -9.46 -8.37 7.24
CA THR A 104 -9.17 -9.81 7.22
C THR A 104 -7.83 -10.08 6.54
N PHE A 105 -7.59 -9.47 5.36
CA PHE A 105 -6.31 -9.60 4.66
C PHE A 105 -5.15 -8.99 5.45
N GLY A 106 -5.36 -7.87 6.13
CA GLY A 106 -4.38 -7.22 7.00
C GLY A 106 -3.92 -8.13 8.13
N ASN A 107 -4.87 -8.83 8.78
CA ASN A 107 -4.55 -9.83 9.80
C ASN A 107 -3.71 -10.98 9.25
N TRP A 108 -3.95 -11.41 8.01
CA TRP A 108 -3.15 -12.44 7.35
C TRP A 108 -1.76 -11.93 6.97
N MET A 109 -1.66 -10.73 6.41
CA MET A 109 -0.40 -10.07 6.07
C MET A 109 0.48 -9.87 7.32
N LYS A 110 -0.09 -9.41 8.44
CA LYS A 110 0.59 -9.30 9.74
C LYS A 110 1.20 -10.64 10.18
N LYS A 111 0.44 -11.74 10.08
CA LYS A 111 0.92 -13.08 10.43
C LYS A 111 2.05 -13.58 9.52
N GLN A 112 2.13 -13.08 8.28
CA GLN A 112 3.22 -13.35 7.34
C GLN A 112 4.42 -12.40 7.52
N GLY A 113 4.36 -11.49 8.49
CA GLY A 113 5.44 -10.56 8.81
C GLY A 113 5.48 -9.32 7.92
N VAL A 114 4.38 -8.93 7.27
CA VAL A 114 4.28 -7.59 6.65
C VAL A 114 4.34 -6.54 7.76
N ASP A 115 5.14 -5.51 7.55
CA ASP A 115 5.46 -4.51 8.57
C ASP A 115 4.53 -3.30 8.52
N LEU A 116 4.02 -2.97 7.33
CA LEU A 116 3.07 -1.86 7.13
C LEU A 116 2.22 -2.07 5.88
N ILE A 117 0.97 -1.61 5.92
CA ILE A 117 0.07 -1.59 4.76
C ILE A 117 -0.05 -0.15 4.23
N ASP A 118 0.34 0.11 2.98
CA ASP A 118 0.08 1.38 2.29
C ASP A 118 -1.35 1.36 1.74
N VAL A 119 -2.23 2.19 2.31
CA VAL A 119 -3.67 2.08 2.10
C VAL A 119 -4.17 3.08 1.07
N SER A 120 -4.35 2.61 -0.17
CA SER A 120 -5.04 3.32 -1.25
C SER A 120 -6.42 2.72 -1.53
N SER A 121 -7.03 3.01 -2.69
CA SER A 121 -8.33 2.47 -3.10
C SER A 121 -8.52 2.49 -4.62
N GLY A 122 -9.47 1.69 -5.10
CA GLY A 122 -10.03 1.73 -6.45
C GLY A 122 -9.17 1.18 -7.58
N ALA A 123 -9.60 1.53 -8.80
CA ALA A 123 -9.00 1.25 -10.10
C ALA A 123 -9.05 -0.20 -10.63
N VAL A 124 -9.64 -1.15 -9.90
CA VAL A 124 -9.86 -2.51 -10.44
C VAL A 124 -10.89 -2.54 -11.58
N VAL A 125 -11.91 -1.68 -11.50
CA VAL A 125 -12.90 -1.44 -12.56
C VAL A 125 -13.18 0.06 -12.67
N PRO A 126 -13.71 0.55 -13.80
CA PRO A 126 -14.21 1.92 -13.89
C PRO A 126 -15.28 2.17 -12.83
N ALA A 127 -15.06 3.17 -11.98
CA ALA A 127 -15.98 3.53 -10.91
C ALA A 127 -15.97 5.05 -10.69
N ARG A 128 -17.09 5.59 -10.20
CA ARG A 128 -17.14 6.98 -9.73
C ARG A 128 -16.56 7.02 -8.31
N ILE A 129 -15.57 7.87 -8.11
CA ILE A 129 -14.91 8.06 -6.81
C ILE A 129 -15.06 9.53 -6.42
N ASP A 130 -15.65 9.77 -5.26
CA ASP A 130 -15.73 11.12 -4.70
C ASP A 130 -14.39 11.46 -4.04
N VAL A 131 -13.58 12.24 -4.75
CA VAL A 131 -12.21 12.60 -4.36
C VAL A 131 -12.19 13.93 -3.61
N TYR A 132 -11.63 13.93 -2.41
CA TYR A 132 -11.49 15.10 -1.52
C TYR A 132 -10.22 14.95 -0.65
N PRO A 133 -9.76 15.99 0.06
CA PRO A 133 -8.58 15.88 0.94
C PRO A 133 -8.72 14.71 1.93
N GLY A 134 -7.78 13.76 1.90
CA GLY A 134 -7.77 12.64 2.85
C GLY A 134 -8.84 11.57 2.60
N TYR A 135 -9.43 11.49 1.41
CA TYR A 135 -10.55 10.58 1.13
C TYR A 135 -10.29 9.08 1.39
N GLN A 136 -9.02 8.66 1.52
CA GLN A 136 -8.63 7.29 1.85
C GLN A 136 -8.14 7.13 3.32
N VAL A 137 -8.00 8.21 4.09
CA VAL A 137 -7.48 8.17 5.48
C VAL A 137 -8.33 7.25 6.35
N LYS A 138 -9.65 7.32 6.22
CA LYS A 138 -10.58 6.44 6.95
C LYS A 138 -10.33 4.94 6.71
N TYR A 139 -9.80 4.57 5.54
CA TYR A 139 -9.46 3.18 5.23
C TYR A 139 -8.17 2.77 5.94
N SER A 140 -7.18 3.67 5.96
CA SER A 140 -5.94 3.50 6.73
C SER A 140 -6.23 3.28 8.21
N GLU A 141 -7.11 4.08 8.77
CA GLU A 141 -7.55 4.02 10.16
C GLU A 141 -8.29 2.70 10.46
N ALA A 142 -9.26 2.33 9.63
CA ALA A 142 -10.03 1.09 9.79
C ALA A 142 -9.13 -0.16 9.76
N ILE A 143 -8.18 -0.21 8.83
CA ILE A 143 -7.25 -1.34 8.71
C ILE A 143 -6.26 -1.35 9.89
N LYS A 144 -5.73 -0.19 10.29
CA LYS A 144 -4.82 -0.09 11.43
C LYS A 144 -5.42 -0.71 12.68
N TYR A 145 -6.63 -0.28 13.06
CA TYR A 145 -7.28 -0.76 14.28
C TYR A 145 -7.89 -2.16 14.12
N GLY A 146 -8.45 -2.48 12.95
CA GLY A 146 -9.09 -3.78 12.72
C GLY A 146 -8.10 -4.94 12.58
N ALA A 147 -6.91 -4.68 12.06
CA ALA A 147 -5.86 -5.69 11.86
C ALA A 147 -4.66 -5.53 12.80
N ASP A 148 -4.65 -4.48 13.64
CA ASP A 148 -3.57 -4.17 14.59
C ASP A 148 -2.19 -4.17 13.90
N ILE A 149 -2.09 -3.49 12.75
CA ILE A 149 -0.87 -3.41 11.94
C ILE A 149 -0.61 -1.96 11.55
N PRO A 150 0.65 -1.49 11.52
CA PRO A 150 0.95 -0.14 11.06
C PRO A 150 0.41 0.14 9.65
N THR A 151 -0.04 1.36 9.42
CA THR A 151 -0.58 1.78 8.11
C THR A 151 0.03 3.07 7.58
N GLY A 152 0.07 3.17 6.26
CA GLY A 152 0.40 4.38 5.53
C GLY A 152 -0.85 5.05 4.97
N ALA A 153 -1.08 6.31 5.31
CA ALA A 153 -2.15 7.11 4.72
C ALA A 153 -1.66 7.84 3.47
N VAL A 154 -2.43 7.74 2.39
CA VAL A 154 -2.22 8.45 1.12
C VAL A 154 -3.54 9.01 0.61
N GLY A 155 -3.51 9.99 -0.29
CA GLY A 155 -4.70 10.49 -0.99
C GLY A 155 -5.03 11.94 -0.66
N LEU A 156 -4.58 12.85 -1.54
CA LEU A 156 -4.76 14.30 -1.41
C LEU A 156 -4.33 14.90 -0.06
N ILE A 157 -3.37 14.27 0.61
CA ILE A 157 -2.64 14.89 1.72
C ILE A 157 -1.64 15.88 1.11
N THR A 158 -1.79 17.16 1.47
CA THR A 158 -1.03 18.28 0.87
C THR A 158 -0.68 19.36 1.90
N SER A 159 -1.53 19.54 2.92
CA SER A 159 -1.26 20.46 4.04
C SER A 159 -0.45 19.77 5.14
N PRO A 160 0.57 20.45 5.70
CA PRO A 160 1.29 20.02 6.90
C PRO A 160 0.37 19.76 8.10
N LEU A 161 -0.58 20.67 8.38
CA LEU A 161 -1.54 20.50 9.47
C LEU A 161 -2.43 19.27 9.30
N HIS A 162 -2.81 18.93 8.07
CA HIS A 162 -3.59 17.72 7.81
C HIS A 162 -2.74 16.46 8.00
N ALA A 163 -1.47 16.46 7.57
CA ALA A 163 -0.56 15.35 7.84
C ALA A 163 -0.36 15.13 9.35
N GLU A 164 -0.18 16.22 10.11
CA GLU A 164 -0.06 16.18 11.57
C GLU A 164 -1.34 15.67 12.25
N GLU A 165 -2.53 16.13 11.82
CA GLU A 165 -3.81 15.65 12.35
C GLU A 165 -3.97 14.14 12.19
N ILE A 166 -3.60 13.59 11.03
CA ILE A 166 -3.68 12.15 10.74
C ILE A 166 -2.81 11.37 11.74
N LEU A 167 -1.59 11.86 12.00
CA LEU A 167 -0.64 11.20 12.92
C LEU A 167 -1.07 11.34 14.38
N GLN A 168 -1.42 12.56 14.82
CA GLN A 168 -1.81 12.85 16.20
C GLN A 168 -3.11 12.13 16.61
N ASN A 169 -4.01 11.90 15.65
CA ASN A 169 -5.22 11.09 15.87
C ASN A 169 -5.01 9.60 15.56
N GLU A 170 -3.76 9.15 15.42
CA GLU A 170 -3.37 7.76 15.22
C GLU A 170 -4.09 7.07 14.04
N ARG A 171 -4.46 7.83 13.01
CA ARG A 171 -5.17 7.30 11.83
C ARG A 171 -4.24 6.58 10.85
N ALA A 172 -2.93 6.81 10.98
CA ALA A 172 -1.85 6.14 10.27
C ALA A 172 -0.53 6.29 11.05
N ASP A 173 0.48 5.53 10.65
CA ASP A 173 1.85 5.58 11.19
C ASP A 173 2.82 6.27 10.23
N LEU A 174 2.47 6.31 8.93
CA LEU A 174 3.21 7.02 7.89
C LEU A 174 2.28 7.87 7.01
N ILE A 175 2.80 8.99 6.53
CA ILE A 175 2.15 9.87 5.57
C ILE A 175 2.83 9.76 4.22
N PHE A 176 2.09 9.32 3.20
CA PHE A 176 2.57 9.22 1.83
C PHE A 176 2.12 10.42 1.00
N LEU A 177 3.09 11.11 0.41
CA LEU A 177 2.88 12.25 -0.47
C LEU A 177 3.30 11.89 -1.89
N ALA A 178 2.52 12.32 -2.88
CA ALA A 178 2.80 12.08 -4.29
C ALA A 178 2.84 13.39 -5.08
N ARG A 179 1.68 13.84 -5.57
CA ARG A 179 1.56 15.06 -6.39
C ARG A 179 2.08 16.32 -5.70
N GLU A 180 2.07 16.35 -4.37
CA GLU A 180 2.65 17.45 -3.61
C GLU A 180 4.18 17.48 -3.71
N LEU A 181 4.85 16.32 -3.63
CA LEU A 181 6.31 16.24 -3.82
C LEU A 181 6.74 16.48 -5.27
N LEU A 182 5.85 16.25 -6.24
CA LEU A 182 6.10 16.65 -7.63
C LEU A 182 6.08 18.19 -7.81
N ARG A 183 5.29 18.90 -7.00
CA ARG A 183 5.21 20.36 -7.02
C ARG A 183 6.30 21.02 -6.18
N ASP A 184 6.57 20.44 -5.01
CA ASP A 184 7.52 20.94 -4.03
C ASP A 184 8.33 19.78 -3.44
N PRO A 185 9.53 19.49 -3.96
CA PRO A 185 10.38 18.44 -3.42
C PRO A 185 10.90 18.77 -2.02
N TYR A 186 10.83 20.03 -1.58
CA TYR A 186 11.22 20.47 -0.23
C TYR A 186 10.01 20.67 0.68
N TRP A 187 8.87 20.04 0.34
CA TRP A 187 7.67 20.05 1.18
C TRP A 187 7.95 19.72 2.65
N PRO A 188 8.83 18.76 3.03
CA PRO A 188 9.13 18.53 4.45
C PRO A 188 9.65 19.76 5.20
N ARG A 189 10.44 20.61 4.53
CA ARG A 189 10.89 21.89 5.11
C ARG A 189 9.73 22.89 5.25
N LYS A 190 8.86 22.98 4.24
CA LYS A 190 7.64 23.81 4.34
C LYS A 190 6.77 23.35 5.51
N ALA A 191 6.60 22.03 5.67
CA ALA A 191 5.85 21.44 6.76
C ALA A 191 6.45 21.76 8.13
N ALA A 192 7.77 21.58 8.28
CA ALA A 192 8.47 21.92 9.52
C ALA A 192 8.24 23.39 9.92
N LYS A 193 8.35 24.32 8.95
CA LYS A 193 8.10 25.74 9.17
C LYS A 193 6.65 26.03 9.58
N GLU A 194 5.67 25.43 8.92
CA GLU A 194 4.24 25.62 9.21
C GLU A 194 3.85 25.08 10.59
N LEU A 195 4.43 23.94 10.98
CA LEU A 195 4.19 23.30 12.28
C LEU A 195 5.06 23.86 13.41
N GLY A 196 5.95 24.80 13.12
CA GLY A 196 6.82 25.43 14.13
C GLY A 196 7.89 24.51 14.69
N VAL A 197 8.30 23.46 13.95
CA VAL A 197 9.35 22.52 14.35
C VAL A 197 10.63 22.76 13.53
N SER A 198 11.77 22.46 14.13
CA SER A 198 13.06 22.50 13.44
C SER A 198 13.43 21.12 12.90
N ILE A 199 14.01 21.07 11.71
CA ILE A 199 14.55 19.85 11.09
C ILE A 199 15.97 20.10 10.62
N ASP A 200 16.79 19.06 10.61
CA ASP A 200 18.13 19.13 10.06
C ASP A 200 18.06 19.25 8.52
N GLY A 201 18.43 20.42 8.02
CA GLY A 201 18.58 20.65 6.58
C GLY A 201 19.95 20.23 6.06
N PRO A 202 20.11 20.08 4.73
CA PRO A 202 21.43 19.99 4.12
C PRO A 202 22.29 21.19 4.53
N LYS A 203 23.56 20.97 4.90
CA LYS A 203 24.48 22.02 5.37
C LYS A 203 24.52 23.24 4.43
N GLN A 204 24.43 23.00 3.13
CA GLN A 204 24.43 24.03 2.08
C GLN A 204 23.24 24.99 2.17
N TYR A 205 22.14 24.62 2.85
CA TYR A 205 20.91 25.39 2.96
C TYR A 205 20.67 25.97 4.37
N GLU A 206 21.60 25.80 5.32
CA GLU A 206 21.46 26.31 6.70
C GLU A 206 21.02 27.79 6.74
N ARG A 207 21.59 28.63 5.87
CA ARG A 207 21.25 30.06 5.77
C ARG A 207 19.94 30.37 5.05
N GLY A 208 19.38 29.43 4.30
CA GLY A 208 18.15 29.60 3.52
C GLY A 208 16.92 28.91 4.11
N TRP A 209 17.13 27.94 5.01
CA TRP A 209 16.07 27.18 5.68
C TRP A 209 15.70 27.71 7.07
N VAL A 210 16.26 28.86 7.45
CA VAL A 210 15.75 29.71 8.54
C VAL A 210 14.30 30.15 8.36
#